data_AF-A0A967WQ02-F1
#
_entry.id   AF-A0A967WQ02-F1
#
_cell.length_a   1.000
_cell.length_b   1.000
_cell.length_c   1.000
_cell.angle_alpha   90.00
_cell.angle_beta   90.00
_cell.angle_gamma   90.00
#
_symmetry.space_group_name_H-M   'P 1'
#
loop_
_entity.id
_entity.type
_entity.pdbx_description
1 polymer ?
#
loop_
_entity_poly.entity_id
_entity_poly.type
_entity_poly.pdbx_seq_one_letter_code
_entity_poly.pdbx_strand_id
1 'polypeptide(L)'
;FSLEFMGAKGDPDQLGGVVATNGSVANSPATTAYRMLQRGEDGEALRYLEWMRAQPGGVPHFYPLRIFEIAWVLEHLTFGGLSLNDDQLVAPAIWQELEAA
;
A
#
# COMPACT_ATOMS: atom_id res chain seq x y z
N PHE A 1 1.73 -0.57 -11.55
CA PHE A 1 1.55 0.84 -11.16
C PHE A 1 1.35 1.66 -12.42
N SER A 2 0.34 2.53 -12.44
CA SER A 2 -0.05 3.40 -13.58
C SER A 2 -1.07 2.84 -14.59
N LEU A 3 -2.08 2.09 -14.14
CA LEU A 3 -3.18 1.68 -15.05
C LEU A 3 -4.05 2.86 -15.49
N GLU A 4 -4.07 3.96 -14.73
CA GLU A 4 -4.81 5.17 -15.07
C GLU A 4 -4.40 5.80 -16.41
N PHE A 5 -3.19 5.51 -16.90
CA PHE A 5 -2.74 5.92 -18.24
C PHE A 5 -3.61 5.33 -19.36
N MET A 6 -4.31 4.22 -19.13
CA MET A 6 -5.17 3.59 -20.13
C MET A 6 -6.39 4.43 -20.50
N GLY A 7 -6.78 5.42 -19.68
CA GLY A 7 -7.97 6.24 -19.93
C GLY A 7 -9.21 5.37 -20.15
N ALA A 8 -10.02 5.68 -21.17
CA ALA A 8 -11.22 4.90 -21.49
C ALA A 8 -10.98 3.48 -22.04
N LYS A 9 -9.72 3.06 -22.22
CA LYS A 9 -9.38 1.73 -22.80
C LYS A 9 -9.21 0.64 -21.74
N GLY A 10 -9.31 0.97 -20.46
CA GLY A 10 -9.24 -0.02 -19.39
C GLY A 10 -10.46 -0.91 -19.39
N ASP A 11 -10.25 -2.22 -19.41
CA ASP A 11 -11.31 -3.23 -19.28
C ASP A 11 -11.71 -3.36 -17.79
N PRO A 12 -12.93 -2.96 -17.40
CA PRO A 12 -13.37 -2.99 -16.00
C PRO A 12 -13.34 -4.39 -15.37
N ASP A 13 -13.54 -5.45 -16.18
CA ASP A 13 -13.58 -6.82 -15.70
C ASP A 13 -12.18 -7.34 -15.40
N GLN A 14 -11.20 -7.01 -16.26
CA GLN A 14 -9.79 -7.33 -16.00
C GLN A 14 -9.23 -6.53 -14.82
N LEU A 15 -9.66 -5.29 -14.64
CA LEU A 15 -9.31 -4.46 -13.48
C LEU A 15 -9.91 -5.01 -12.17
N GLY A 16 -10.90 -5.90 -12.23
CA GLY A 16 -11.46 -6.59 -11.07
C GLY A 16 -10.47 -7.54 -10.38
N GLY A 17 -9.59 -8.18 -11.15
CA GLY A 17 -8.68 -9.21 -10.64
C GLY A 17 -7.44 -8.69 -9.89
N VAL A 18 -7.27 -7.37 -9.79
CA VAL A 18 -6.05 -6.74 -9.25
C VAL A 18 -6.28 -5.96 -7.95
N VAL A 19 -7.39 -6.23 -7.27
CA VAL A 19 -7.79 -5.53 -6.03
C VAL A 19 -7.23 -6.25 -4.82
N ALA A 20 -6.55 -5.51 -3.94
CA ALA A 20 -6.07 -6.00 -2.66
C ALA A 20 -7.19 -6.03 -1.61
N THR A 21 -6.96 -6.73 -0.50
CA THR A 21 -7.93 -6.84 0.60
C THR A 21 -8.32 -5.51 1.23
N ASN A 22 -7.50 -4.47 1.07
CA ASN A 22 -7.80 -3.11 1.53
C ASN A 22 -8.67 -2.30 0.56
N GLY A 23 -9.13 -2.88 -0.55
CA GLY A 23 -9.95 -2.21 -1.57
C GLY A 23 -9.15 -1.43 -2.62
N SER A 24 -7.83 -1.36 -2.48
CA SER A 24 -6.97 -0.62 -3.42
C SER A 24 -6.53 -1.50 -4.60
N VAL A 25 -6.09 -0.83 -5.66
CA VAL A 25 -5.29 -1.47 -6.71
C VAL A 25 -3.83 -1.10 -6.48
N ALA A 26 -3.03 -2.12 -6.17
CA ALA A 26 -1.60 -1.98 -5.88
C ALA A 26 -1.30 -0.87 -4.84
N ASN A 27 -2.15 -0.64 -3.85
CA ASN A 27 -2.00 0.45 -2.87
C ASN A 27 -1.81 1.85 -3.51
N SER A 28 -2.24 2.05 -4.76
CA SER A 28 -2.14 3.34 -5.45
C SER A 28 -3.49 4.06 -5.42
N PRO A 29 -3.60 5.24 -4.81
CA PRO A 29 -4.85 6.01 -4.83
C PRO A 29 -5.29 6.40 -6.24
N ALA A 30 -4.36 6.79 -7.10
CA ALA A 30 -4.67 7.15 -8.49
C ALA A 30 -5.25 5.96 -9.27
N THR A 31 -4.58 4.80 -9.21
CA THR A 31 -5.06 3.61 -9.91
C THR A 31 -6.38 3.08 -9.33
N THR A 32 -6.58 3.21 -8.02
CA THR A 32 -7.83 2.82 -7.35
C THR A 32 -9.00 3.71 -7.78
N ALA A 33 -8.81 5.03 -7.81
CA ALA A 33 -9.80 5.99 -8.29
C ALA A 33 -10.14 5.76 -9.77
N TYR A 34 -9.12 5.51 -10.60
CA TYR A 34 -9.31 5.18 -12.00
C TYR A 34 -10.20 3.95 -12.20
N ARG A 35 -9.96 2.86 -11.46
CA ARG A 35 -10.81 1.67 -11.50
C ARG A 35 -12.25 1.98 -11.10
N MET A 36 -12.45 2.76 -10.04
CA MET A 36 -13.80 3.15 -9.60
C MET A 36 -14.54 3.96 -10.68
N LEU A 37 -13.84 4.82 -11.42
CA LEU A 37 -14.41 5.54 -12.56
C LEU A 37 -14.78 4.62 -13.73
N GLN A 38 -14.06 3.52 -13.94
CA GLN A 38 -14.36 2.56 -15.02
C GLN A 38 -15.50 1.58 -14.67
N ARG A 39 -15.55 1.12 -13.40
CA ARG A 39 -16.44 0.03 -12.97
C ARG A 39 -17.70 0.50 -12.24
N GLY A 40 -17.73 1.76 -11.78
CA GLY A 40 -18.79 2.29 -10.93
C GLY A 40 -18.49 2.13 -9.43
N GLU A 41 -19.51 2.34 -8.60
CA GLU A 41 -19.37 2.38 -7.14
C GLU A 41 -18.76 1.09 -6.56
N ASP A 42 -17.76 1.27 -5.69
CA ASP A 42 -17.10 0.22 -4.94
C ASP A 42 -16.82 0.75 -3.54
N GLY A 43 -17.54 0.23 -2.55
CA GLY A 43 -17.50 0.73 -1.17
C GLY A 43 -16.13 0.57 -0.52
N GLU A 44 -15.39 -0.50 -0.84
CA GLU A 44 -14.05 -0.72 -0.29
C GLU A 44 -13.03 0.20 -0.95
N ALA A 45 -13.12 0.40 -2.27
CA ALA A 45 -12.30 1.38 -2.96
C ALA A 45 -12.56 2.80 -2.44
N LEU A 46 -13.83 3.17 -2.22
CA LEU A 46 -14.18 4.48 -1.66
C LEU A 46 -13.64 4.65 -0.24
N ARG A 47 -13.80 3.63 0.62
CA ARG A 47 -13.26 3.64 1.98
C ARG A 47 -11.75 3.82 1.98
N TYR A 48 -11.04 3.14 1.08
CA TYR A 48 -9.61 3.31 0.89
C TYR A 48 -9.26 4.74 0.43
N LEU A 49 -9.93 5.27 -0.60
CA LEU A 49 -9.67 6.61 -1.12
C LEU A 49 -9.95 7.71 -0.08
N GLU A 50 -10.96 7.54 0.76
CA GLU A 50 -11.25 8.44 1.88
C GLU A 50 -10.17 8.38 2.95
N TRP A 51 -9.67 7.19 3.27
CA TRP A 51 -8.52 7.05 4.15
C TRP A 51 -7.26 7.72 3.59
N MET A 52 -7.06 7.67 2.28
CA MET A 52 -5.96 8.33 1.59
C MET A 52 -6.09 9.86 1.58
N ARG A 53 -7.31 10.36 1.38
CA ARG A 53 -7.63 11.79 1.46
C ARG A 53 -7.38 12.38 2.85
N ALA A 54 -7.56 11.56 3.90
CA ALA A 54 -7.34 11.96 5.29
C ALA A 54 -5.85 11.97 5.71
N GLN A 55 -4.91 11.54 4.84
CA GLN A 55 -3.50 11.55 5.18
C GLN A 55 -2.94 12.99 5.31
N PRO A 56 -2.04 13.24 6.27
CA PRO A 56 -1.41 14.54 6.42
C PRO A 56 -0.51 14.86 5.22
N GLY A 57 -0.51 16.12 4.78
CA GLY A 57 0.33 16.57 3.67
C GLY A 57 -0.21 16.21 2.27
N GLY A 58 -1.41 15.62 2.17
CA GLY A 58 -2.08 15.28 0.92
C GLY A 58 -2.15 13.78 0.65
N VAL A 59 -2.66 13.41 -0.52
CA VAL A 59 -2.83 12.01 -0.92
C VAL A 59 -1.46 11.42 -1.31
N PRO A 60 -0.99 10.34 -0.67
CA PRO A 60 0.27 9.71 -1.03
C PRO A 60 0.17 9.01 -2.40
N HIS A 61 1.31 8.82 -3.07
CA HIS A 61 1.35 8.07 -4.33
C HIS A 61 1.08 6.56 -4.14
N PHE A 62 1.47 6.03 -2.98
CA PHE A 62 1.32 4.63 -2.60
C PHE A 62 1.21 4.49 -1.07
N TYR A 63 0.23 3.75 -0.56
CA TYR A 63 0.06 3.48 0.87
C TYR A 63 -0.92 2.31 1.10
N PRO A 64 -0.77 1.46 2.14
CA PRO A 64 0.29 1.45 3.15
C PRO A 64 1.61 0.88 2.61
N LEU A 65 2.72 1.28 3.23
CA LEU A 65 4.06 0.77 2.96
C LEU A 65 4.73 0.15 4.21
N ARG A 66 3.94 -0.17 5.24
CA ARG A 66 4.43 -0.51 6.58
C ARG A 66 5.46 -1.64 6.60
N ILE A 67 5.17 -2.76 5.95
CA ILE A 67 6.09 -3.91 5.90
C ILE A 67 7.39 -3.56 5.16
N PHE A 68 7.27 -2.85 4.04
CA PHE A 68 8.43 -2.34 3.30
C PHE A 68 9.25 -1.37 4.17
N GLU A 69 8.61 -0.44 4.85
CA GLU A 69 9.25 0.55 5.72
C GLU A 69 10.04 -0.13 6.85
N ILE A 70 9.42 -1.08 7.56
CA ILE A 70 10.12 -1.84 8.60
C ILE A 70 11.32 -2.56 8.00
N ALA A 71 11.13 -3.35 6.94
CA ALA A 71 12.19 -4.15 6.35
C ALA A 71 13.34 -3.28 5.84
N TRP A 72 13.03 -2.15 5.22
CA TRP A 72 14.00 -1.18 4.73
C TRP A 72 14.81 -0.56 5.86
N VAL A 73 14.16 -0.11 6.94
CA VAL A 73 14.85 0.44 8.12
C VAL A 73 15.78 -0.60 8.74
N LEU A 74 15.30 -1.81 8.97
CA LEU A 74 16.09 -2.88 9.59
C LEU A 74 17.31 -3.26 8.74
N GLU A 75 17.13 -3.35 7.42
CA GLU A 75 18.23 -3.61 6.48
C GLU A 75 19.26 -2.47 6.50
N HIS A 76 18.84 -1.21 6.55
CA HIS A 76 19.79 -0.09 6.59
C HIS A 76 20.53 -0.01 7.92
N LEU A 77 19.88 -0.38 9.04
CA LEU A 77 20.54 -0.46 10.35
C LEU A 77 21.61 -1.57 10.33
N THR A 78 21.31 -2.76 9.78
CA THR A 78 22.31 -3.83 9.65
C THR A 78 23.43 -3.48 8.70
N PHE A 79 23.10 -2.86 7.56
CA PHE A 79 24.10 -2.34 6.63
C PHE A 79 25.04 -1.33 7.30
N GLY A 80 24.52 -0.52 8.22
CA GLY A 80 25.29 0.40 9.06
C GLY A 80 26.09 -0.25 10.20
N GLY A 81 26.03 -1.57 10.35
CA GLY A 81 26.78 -2.33 11.37
C GLY A 81 26.05 -2.55 12.69
N LEU A 82 24.76 -2.20 12.79
CA LEU A 82 23.96 -2.54 13.97
C LEU A 82 23.54 -4.02 13.94
N SER A 83 23.68 -4.69 15.08
CA SER A 83 23.20 -6.05 15.25
C SER A 83 21.72 -6.05 15.63
N LEU A 84 20.88 -6.75 14.87
CA LEU A 84 19.46 -6.93 15.20
C LEU A 84 19.21 -7.97 16.30
N ASN A 85 20.25 -8.67 16.75
CA ASN A 85 20.16 -9.59 17.89
C ASN A 85 20.09 -8.86 19.24
N ASP A 86 20.16 -7.53 19.24
CA ASP A 86 19.90 -6.71 20.42
C ASP A 86 18.38 -6.55 20.56
N ASP A 87 17.77 -7.29 21.49
CA ASP A 87 16.34 -7.25 21.77
C ASP A 87 15.85 -5.86 22.24
N GLN A 88 16.76 -4.94 22.59
CA GLN A 88 16.41 -3.54 22.87
C GLN A 88 16.23 -2.70 21.60
N LEU A 89 16.78 -3.14 20.46
CA LEU A 89 16.75 -2.37 19.21
C LEU A 89 15.43 -2.57 18.44
N VAL A 90 14.91 -3.80 18.41
CA VAL A 90 13.69 -4.14 17.68
C VAL A 90 12.70 -4.81 18.62
N ALA A 91 11.57 -4.15 18.86
CA ALA A 91 10.52 -4.69 19.71
C ALA A 91 9.97 -6.02 19.12
N PRO A 92 9.69 -7.05 19.94
CA PRO A 92 9.18 -8.34 19.47
C PRO A 92 7.92 -8.26 18.61
N ALA A 93 7.05 -7.27 18.84
CA ALA A 93 5.85 -7.05 18.05
C ALA A 93 6.15 -6.71 16.58
N ILE A 94 7.29 -6.09 16.28
CA ILE A 94 7.72 -5.77 14.91
C ILE A 94 8.10 -7.05 14.16
N TRP A 95 8.76 -7.99 14.84
CA TRP A 95 9.07 -9.30 14.26
C TRP A 95 7.82 -10.09 13.95
N GLN A 96 6.86 -10.11 14.88
CA GLN A 96 5.57 -10.75 14.67
C GLN A 96 4.80 -10.13 13.49
N GLU A 97 4.86 -8.81 13.33
CA GLU A 97 4.24 -8.10 12.21
C GLU A 97 4.87 -8.51 10.86
N LEU A 98 6.21 -8.60 10.79
CA LEU A 98 6.92 -9.03 9.59
C LEU A 98 6.67 -10.50 9.23
N GLU A 99 6.60 -11.39 10.22
CA GLU A 99 6.35 -12.82 10.01
C GLU A 99 4.92 -13.12 9.57
N ALA A 100 3.97 -12.22 9.88
CA ALA A 100 2.56 -12.36 9.52
C ALA A 100 2.20 -11.75 8.16
N ALA A 101 3.11 -11.02 7.52
CA ALA A 101 2.92 -10.32 6.25
C ALA A 101 3.03 -11.25 5.03
#